data_AF-A0A310SNC8-F1
#
_entry.id   AF-A0A310SNC8-F1
#
_cell.length_a   1.000
_cell.length_b   1.000
_cell.length_c   1.000
_cell.angle_alpha   90.00
_cell.angle_beta   90.00
_cell.angle_gamma   90.00
#
_symmetry.space_group_name_H-M   'P 1'
#
loop_
_entity.id
_entity.type
_entity.pdbx_description
1 polymer ?
#
loop_
_entity_poly.entity_id
_entity_poly.type
_entity_poly.pdbx_seq_one_letter_code
_entity_poly.pdbx_strand_id
1 'polypeptide(L)'
;MAAIERRFASEHRQQIFQMELLNRYQTANETLQEYSTEIERLARLANADAPAEFIETVKIQSFVNGIRDVGTIRATYSSPKPTFAETVSYALTQETATLLSRLVHKVHRAEVEQFSTLANTLKELVQSFLQVT
;
A
#
# COMPACT_ATOMS: atom_id res chain seq x y z
N MET A 1 18.88 -22.19 38.34
CA MET A 1 19.57 -21.37 37.33
C MET A 1 18.80 -21.33 35.99
N ALA A 2 18.21 -22.43 35.50
CA ALA A 2 17.48 -22.47 34.21
C ALA A 2 16.26 -21.53 34.04
N ALA A 3 15.62 -21.07 35.12
CA ALA A 3 14.44 -20.19 35.03
C ALA A 3 14.80 -18.74 34.66
N ILE A 4 15.97 -18.28 35.13
CA ILE A 4 16.48 -16.93 34.86
C ILE A 4 16.95 -16.86 33.41
N GLU A 5 17.76 -17.82 32.97
CA GLU A 5 18.25 -17.90 31.58
C GLU A 5 17.12 -17.97 30.55
N ARG A 6 16.03 -18.70 30.82
CA ARG A 6 14.87 -18.73 29.91
C ARG A 6 14.19 -17.37 29.78
N ARG A 7 14.02 -16.64 30.90
CA ARG A 7 13.43 -15.30 30.91
C ARG A 7 14.29 -14.30 30.15
N PHE A 8 15.58 -14.27 30.44
CA PHE A 8 16.52 -13.39 29.73
C PHE A 8 16.57 -13.71 28.23
N ALA A 9 16.56 -14.99 27.86
CA ALA A 9 16.53 -15.40 26.45
C ALA A 9 15.21 -15.04 25.75
N SER A 10 14.06 -15.12 26.43
CA SER A 10 12.78 -14.72 25.85
C SER A 10 12.63 -13.20 25.73
N GLU A 11 13.04 -12.45 26.76
CA GLU A 11 13.03 -10.98 26.76
C GLU A 11 13.93 -10.44 25.64
N HIS A 12 15.13 -10.99 25.49
CA HIS A 12 16.05 -10.60 24.40
C HIS A 12 15.46 -10.89 23.01
N ARG A 13 14.77 -12.02 22.83
CA ARG A 13 14.07 -12.33 21.57
C ARG A 13 12.92 -11.37 21.29
N GLN A 14 12.14 -11.01 22.30
CA GLN A 14 11.04 -10.07 22.14
C GLN A 14 11.54 -8.68 21.73
N GLN A 15 12.65 -8.22 22.31
CA GLN A 15 13.30 -6.95 21.94
C GLN A 15 13.75 -6.92 20.47
N ILE A 16 14.27 -8.04 19.95
CA ILE A 16 14.63 -8.17 18.54
C ILE A 16 13.40 -7.94 17.65
N PHE A 17 12.29 -8.61 17.95
CA PHE A 17 11.05 -8.44 17.17
C PHE A 17 10.45 -7.04 17.30
N GLN A 18 10.56 -6.40 18.47
CA GLN A 18 10.15 -5.01 18.64
C GLN A 18 10.98 -4.07 17.75
N MET A 19 12.30 -4.27 17.68
CA MET A 19 13.18 -3.50 16.81
C MET A 19 12.91 -3.77 15.33
N GLU A 20 12.65 -5.02 14.94
CA GLU A 20 12.24 -5.36 13.57
C GLU A 20 10.94 -4.67 13.20
N LEU A 21 9.92 -4.73 14.06
CA LEU A 21 8.61 -4.12 13.83
C LEU A 21 8.70 -2.58 13.72
N LEU A 22 9.49 -1.93 14.56
CA LEU A 22 9.66 -0.46 14.54
C LEU A 22 10.30 0.03 13.24
N ASN A 23 11.20 -0.76 12.66
CA ASN A 23 11.90 -0.42 11.42
C ASN A 23 11.21 -0.99 10.17
N ARG A 24 9.99 -1.53 10.32
CA ARG A 24 9.33 -2.28 9.26
C ARG A 24 8.51 -1.38 8.33
N TYR A 25 9.02 -1.17 7.13
CA TYR A 25 8.34 -0.46 6.04
C TYR A 25 8.16 -1.36 4.82
N GLN A 26 7.06 -1.21 4.09
CA GLN A 26 6.80 -1.94 2.85
C GLN A 26 7.88 -1.65 1.82
N THR A 27 8.52 -2.70 1.31
CA THR A 27 9.57 -2.54 0.29
C THR A 27 8.99 -2.46 -1.13
N ALA A 28 9.79 -2.03 -2.10
CA ALA A 28 9.31 -1.88 -3.48
C ALA A 28 8.95 -3.20 -4.16
N ASN A 29 9.55 -4.32 -3.71
CA ASN A 29 9.36 -5.66 -4.26
C ASN A 29 8.36 -6.49 -3.46
N GLU A 30 7.63 -5.86 -2.56
CA GLU A 30 6.73 -6.51 -1.63
C GLU A 30 5.28 -6.05 -1.88
N THR A 31 4.38 -7.02 -2.00
CA THR A 31 2.94 -6.74 -2.09
C THR A 31 2.40 -6.26 -0.75
N LEU A 32 1.31 -5.49 -0.78
CA LEU A 32 0.69 -5.01 0.45
C LEU A 32 0.18 -6.17 1.33
N GLN A 33 -0.20 -7.30 0.71
CA GLN A 33 -0.61 -8.52 1.42
C GLN A 33 0.55 -9.19 2.17
N GLU A 34 1.71 -9.38 1.52
CA GLU A 34 2.92 -9.92 2.16
C GLU A 34 3.36 -9.02 3.33
N TYR A 35 3.35 -7.71 3.10
CA TYR A 35 3.64 -6.72 4.14
C TYR A 35 2.70 -6.86 5.34
N SER A 36 1.38 -6.96 5.10
CA SER A 36 0.40 -7.10 6.18
C SER A 36 0.58 -8.38 7.00
N THR A 37 0.94 -9.48 6.32
CA THR A 37 1.20 -10.78 6.96
C THR A 37 2.41 -10.69 7.88
N GLU A 38 3.46 -9.99 7.42
CA GLU A 38 4.67 -9.82 8.20
C GLU A 38 4.46 -8.89 9.40
N ILE A 39 3.68 -7.81 9.25
CA ILE A 39 3.30 -6.95 10.38
C ILE A 39 2.53 -7.75 11.44
N GLU A 40 1.56 -8.57 11.04
CA GLU A 40 0.84 -9.41 11.99
C GLU A 40 1.75 -10.38 12.74
N ARG A 41 2.68 -11.03 12.01
CA ARG A 41 3.66 -11.94 12.60
C ARG A 41 4.56 -11.21 13.60
N LEU A 42 5.16 -10.10 13.20
CA LEU A 42 6.07 -9.32 14.03
C LEU A 42 5.36 -8.74 15.25
N ALA A 43 4.14 -8.19 15.10
CA ALA A 43 3.39 -7.62 16.22
C ALA A 43 3.05 -8.67 17.29
N ARG A 44 2.69 -9.89 16.88
CA ARG A 44 2.42 -11.00 17.81
C ARG A 44 3.69 -11.46 18.54
N LEU A 45 4.83 -11.51 17.84
CA LEU A 45 6.10 -11.92 18.44
C LEU A 45 6.71 -10.86 19.35
N ALA A 46 6.60 -9.59 18.95
CA ALA A 46 7.10 -8.43 19.70
C ALA A 46 6.30 -8.15 20.99
N ASN A 47 5.06 -8.63 21.06
CA ASN A 47 4.12 -8.32 22.14
C ASN A 47 3.40 -9.58 22.64
N ALA A 48 4.10 -10.72 22.68
CA ALA A 48 3.49 -12.03 23.00
C ALA A 48 2.78 -12.06 24.36
N ASP A 49 3.26 -11.29 25.33
CA ASP A 49 2.69 -11.21 26.69
C ASP A 49 1.67 -10.07 26.86
N ALA A 50 1.36 -9.31 25.80
CA ALA A 50 0.46 -8.17 25.87
C ALA A 50 -1.02 -8.57 25.59
N PRO A 51 -2.01 -7.79 26.06
CA PRO A 51 -3.41 -8.00 25.73
C PRO A 51 -3.68 -7.97 24.22
N ALA A 52 -4.64 -8.78 23.75
CA ALA A 52 -4.97 -8.87 22.33
C ALA A 52 -5.35 -7.51 21.71
N GLU A 53 -6.08 -6.67 22.44
CA GLU A 53 -6.48 -5.31 22.02
C GLU A 53 -5.28 -4.39 21.78
N PHE A 54 -4.24 -4.53 22.61
CA PHE A 54 -3.00 -3.79 22.43
C PHE A 54 -2.26 -4.28 21.18
N ILE A 55 -2.14 -5.59 21.00
CA ILE A 55 -1.52 -6.17 19.80
C ILE A 55 -2.28 -5.72 18.54
N GLU A 56 -3.61 -5.70 18.58
CA GLU A 56 -4.46 -5.27 17.46
C GLU A 56 -4.18 -3.81 17.08
N THR A 57 -4.07 -2.93 18.08
CA THR A 57 -3.73 -1.52 17.89
C THR A 57 -2.33 -1.37 17.28
N VAL A 58 -1.36 -2.12 17.80
CA VAL A 58 0.02 -2.12 17.27
C VAL A 58 0.05 -2.56 15.81
N LYS A 59 -0.66 -3.64 15.45
CA LYS A 59 -0.74 -4.10 14.05
C LYS A 59 -1.27 -3.01 13.13
N ILE A 60 -2.39 -2.38 13.49
CA ILE A 60 -3.02 -1.33 12.67
C ILE A 60 -2.06 -0.15 12.49
N GLN A 61 -1.47 0.35 13.57
CA GLN A 61 -0.57 1.51 13.53
C GLN A 61 0.70 1.20 12.72
N SER A 62 1.38 0.08 13.02
CA SER A 62 2.60 -0.31 12.30
C SER A 62 2.34 -0.52 10.81
N PHE A 63 1.22 -1.18 10.46
CA PHE A 63 0.84 -1.38 9.08
C PHE A 63 0.60 -0.06 8.36
N VAL A 64 -0.32 0.78 8.83
CA VAL A 64 -0.68 2.03 8.13
C VAL A 64 0.52 2.96 8.00
N ASN A 65 1.35 3.07 9.04
CA ASN A 65 2.54 3.94 9.03
C ASN A 65 3.61 3.47 8.03
N GLY A 66 3.70 2.17 7.76
CA GLY A 66 4.74 1.63 6.90
C GLY A 66 4.30 1.25 5.48
N ILE A 67 3.04 1.49 5.09
CA ILE A 67 2.60 1.39 3.69
C ILE A 67 3.43 2.34 2.80
N ARG A 68 3.80 1.90 1.60
CA ARG A 68 4.57 2.71 0.65
C ARG A 68 3.70 3.68 -0.16
N ASP A 69 2.51 3.25 -0.58
CA ASP A 69 1.64 4.09 -1.42
C ASP A 69 0.93 5.17 -0.59
N VAL A 70 1.27 6.43 -0.86
CA VAL A 70 0.74 7.60 -0.14
C VAL A 70 -0.78 7.74 -0.31
N GLY A 71 -1.34 7.32 -1.44
CA GLY A 71 -2.78 7.34 -1.69
C GLY A 71 -3.50 6.36 -0.77
N THR A 72 -3.02 5.14 -0.70
CA THR A 72 -3.50 4.09 0.21
C THR A 72 -3.37 4.51 1.67
N ILE A 73 -2.24 5.12 2.07
CA ILE A 73 -2.06 5.67 3.42
C ILE A 73 -3.15 6.69 3.75
N ARG A 74 -3.36 7.70 2.89
CA ARG A 74 -4.34 8.76 3.10
C ARG A 74 -5.76 8.21 3.19
N ALA A 75 -6.12 7.30 2.29
CA ALA A 75 -7.44 6.68 2.30
C ALA A 75 -7.67 5.89 3.60
N THR A 76 -6.68 5.10 4.01
CA THR A 76 -6.78 4.25 5.22
C THR A 76 -6.87 5.08 6.49
N TYR A 77 -6.07 6.15 6.65
CA TYR A 77 -6.21 7.07 7.78
C TYR A 77 -7.56 7.79 7.82
N SER A 78 -8.14 8.10 6.66
CA SER A 78 -9.43 8.79 6.58
C SER A 78 -10.62 7.89 6.93
N SER A 79 -10.41 6.56 6.94
CA SER A 79 -11.43 5.56 7.23
C SER A 79 -10.90 4.49 8.19
N PRO A 80 -10.65 4.83 9.47
CA PRO A 80 -10.15 3.89 10.44
C PRO A 80 -11.12 2.70 10.59
N LYS A 81 -10.57 1.50 10.68
CA LYS A 81 -11.34 0.27 10.88
C LYS A 81 -11.09 -0.29 12.29
N PRO A 82 -12.08 -0.95 12.89
CA PRO A 82 -11.95 -1.43 14.25
C PRO A 82 -11.01 -2.62 14.37
N THR A 83 -10.80 -3.39 13.29
CA THR A 83 -9.88 -4.53 13.29
C THR A 83 -8.76 -4.38 12.26
N PHE A 84 -7.67 -5.10 12.51
CA PHE A 84 -6.55 -5.20 11.59
C PHE A 84 -6.97 -5.83 10.27
N ALA A 85 -7.78 -6.88 10.31
CA ALA A 85 -8.28 -7.57 9.13
C ALA A 85 -9.09 -6.63 8.22
N GLU A 86 -10.00 -5.83 8.79
CA GLU A 86 -10.77 -4.84 8.02
C GLU A 86 -9.88 -3.71 7.50
N THR A 87 -8.89 -3.28 8.27
CA THR A 87 -7.90 -2.27 7.84
C THR A 87 -7.14 -2.76 6.60
N VAL A 88 -6.63 -3.99 6.63
CA VAL A 88 -5.91 -4.61 5.51
C VAL A 88 -6.83 -4.76 4.30
N SER A 89 -8.05 -5.28 4.49
CA SER A 89 -9.02 -5.44 3.40
C SER A 89 -9.37 -4.11 2.73
N TYR A 90 -9.58 -3.06 3.52
CA TYR A 90 -9.83 -1.72 3.01
C TYR A 90 -8.63 -1.17 2.23
N ALA A 91 -7.41 -1.27 2.78
CA ALA A 91 -6.21 -0.80 2.13
C ALA A 91 -5.96 -1.51 0.77
N LEU A 92 -6.14 -2.83 0.72
CA LEU A 92 -6.04 -3.62 -0.54
C LEU A 92 -7.07 -3.17 -1.59
N THR A 93 -8.29 -2.85 -1.15
CA THR A 93 -9.34 -2.33 -2.03
C THR A 93 -8.93 -0.98 -2.63
N GLN A 94 -8.34 -0.09 -1.82
CA GLN A 94 -7.88 1.23 -2.29
C GLN A 94 -6.68 1.14 -3.23
N GLU A 95 -5.73 0.26 -2.95
CA GLU A 95 -4.58 -0.01 -3.83
C GLU A 95 -5.06 -0.52 -5.19
N THR A 96 -5.98 -1.49 -5.18
CA THR A 96 -6.55 -2.06 -6.41
C THR A 96 -7.34 -1.02 -7.21
N ALA A 97 -8.19 -0.23 -6.55
CA ALA A 97 -8.95 0.83 -7.20
C ALA A 97 -8.03 1.86 -7.87
N THR A 98 -6.92 2.22 -7.21
CA THR A 98 -5.93 3.16 -7.74
C THR A 98 -5.23 2.59 -8.98
N LEU A 99 -4.85 1.31 -8.96
CA LEU A 99 -4.25 0.64 -10.11
C LEU A 99 -5.20 0.61 -11.31
N LEU A 100 -6.47 0.23 -11.09
CA LEU A 100 -7.49 0.18 -12.13
C LEU A 100 -7.76 1.58 -12.73
N SER A 101 -7.90 2.60 -11.89
CA SER A 101 -8.08 3.99 -12.35
C SER A 101 -6.93 4.44 -13.26
N ARG A 102 -5.67 4.18 -12.87
CA ARG A 102 -4.50 4.52 -13.69
C ARG A 102 -4.51 3.82 -15.06
N LEU A 103 -4.94 2.56 -15.11
CA LEU A 103 -5.06 1.83 -16.37
C LEU A 103 -6.16 2.43 -17.25
N VAL A 104 -7.33 2.70 -16.70
CA VAL A 104 -8.45 3.32 -17.42
C VAL A 104 -8.05 4.69 -17.99
N HIS A 105 -7.38 5.54 -17.20
CA HIS A 105 -6.90 6.83 -17.68
C HIS A 105 -5.86 6.70 -18.80
N LYS A 106 -4.96 5.71 -18.75
CA LYS A 106 -3.99 5.46 -19.83
C LYS A 106 -4.68 5.04 -21.13
N VAL A 107 -5.70 4.19 -21.05
CA VAL A 107 -6.49 3.76 -22.22
C VAL A 107 -7.22 4.95 -22.85
N HIS A 108 -7.96 5.73 -22.05
CA HIS A 108 -8.65 6.91 -22.56
C HIS A 108 -7.69 7.94 -23.18
N ARG A 109 -6.50 8.15 -22.58
CA ARG A 109 -5.50 9.06 -23.15
C ARG A 109 -4.97 8.57 -24.50
N ALA A 110 -4.74 7.27 -24.67
CA ALA A 110 -4.31 6.70 -25.94
C ALA A 110 -5.39 6.87 -27.04
N GLU A 111 -6.66 6.71 -26.69
CA GLU A 111 -7.78 6.99 -27.61
C GLU A 111 -7.86 8.47 -27.99
N VAL A 112 -7.72 9.38 -27.02
CA VAL A 112 -7.73 10.84 -27.27
C VAL A 112 -6.56 11.28 -28.16
N GLU A 113 -5.37 10.68 -28.02
CA GLU A 113 -4.24 10.94 -28.92
C GLU A 113 -4.54 10.49 -30.36
N GLN A 114 -5.33 9.42 -30.54
CA GLN A 114 -5.80 8.96 -31.85
C GLN A 114 -6.76 9.96 -32.52
N PHE A 115 -7.53 10.74 -31.77
CA PHE A 115 -8.36 11.83 -32.31
C PHE A 115 -7.56 13.06 -32.76
N SER A 116 -6.29 13.20 -32.35
CA SER A 116 -5.42 14.27 -32.88
C SER A 116 -5.07 14.08 -34.37
N THR A 117 -5.29 12.86 -34.90
CA THR A 117 -5.30 12.56 -36.34
C THR A 117 -6.38 13.34 -37.10
N LEU A 118 -7.49 13.70 -36.44
CA LEU A 118 -8.58 14.46 -37.04
C LEU A 118 -8.18 15.94 -37.25
N ALA A 119 -7.40 16.50 -36.33
CA ALA A 119 -6.85 17.84 -36.47
C ALA A 119 -5.80 17.90 -37.59
N ASN A 120 -4.97 16.87 -37.73
CA ASN A 120 -3.99 16.77 -38.82
C ASN A 120 -4.66 16.55 -40.19
N THR A 121 -5.69 15.70 -40.27
CA THR A 121 -6.45 15.51 -41.52
C THR A 121 -7.26 16.74 -41.93
N LEU A 122 -7.87 17.46 -40.98
CA LEU A 122 -8.50 18.75 -41.28
C LEU A 122 -7.50 19.79 -41.79
N LYS A 123 -6.29 19.82 -41.22
CA LYS A 123 -5.23 20.72 -41.65
C LYS A 123 -4.73 20.41 -43.06
N GLU A 124 -4.59 19.12 -43.40
CA GLU A 124 -4.21 18.68 -44.75
C GLU A 124 -5.30 19.00 -45.79
N LEU A 125 -6.58 18.80 -45.45
CA LEU A 125 -7.72 19.18 -46.31
C LEU A 125 -7.75 20.68 -46.57
N VAL A 126 -7.59 21.51 -45.54
CA VAL A 126 -7.56 22.98 -45.72
C VAL A 126 -6.37 23.41 -46.59
N GLN A 127 -5.20 22.77 -46.42
CA GLN A 127 -4.02 23.05 -47.23
C GLN A 127 -4.18 22.63 -48.70
N SER A 128 -4.84 21.50 -48.97
CA SER A 128 -5.08 21.06 -50.36
C SER A 128 -6.06 21.98 -51.10
N PHE A 129 -7.07 22.55 -50.43
CA PHE A 129 -7.95 23.55 -51.04
C PHE A 129 -7.26 24.88 -51.33
N LEU A 130 -6.27 25.27 -50.53
CA LEU A 130 -5.51 26.51 -50.73
C LEU A 130 -4.44 26.42 -51.83
N GLN A 131 -4.03 25.22 -52.24
CA GLN A 131 -3.04 25.02 -53.32
C GLN A 131 -3.66 24.93 -54.73
N VAL A 132 -4.99 24.97 -54.85
CA VAL A 132 -5.72 24.82 -56.13
C VAL A 132 -6.26 26.16 -56.66
N THR A 133 -5.86 27.30 -56.07
CA THR A 133 -6.17 28.65 -56.60
C THR A 133 -4.89 29.32 -57.11
#